data_AF-A0A6H2NTQ6-F1
#
_entry.id   AF-A0A6H2NTQ6-F1
#
_cell.length_a   1.000
_cell.length_b   1.000
_cell.length_c   1.000
_cell.angle_alpha   90.00
_cell.angle_beta   90.00
_cell.angle_gamma   90.00
#
_symmetry.space_group_name_H-M   'P 1'
#
loop_
_entity.id
_entity.type
_entity.pdbx_description
1 polymer ?
#
loop_
_entity_poly.entity_id
_entity_poly.type
_entity_poly.pdbx_seq_one_letter_code
_entity_poly.pdbx_strand_id
1 'polypeptide(L)' 'DLAEEKGKKIGKEEGKIEVAKAMLANNVDVNTIVKFTGLSISEIEELSGNL' A
#
# COMPACT_ATOMS: atom_id res chain seq x y z
N ASP A 1 2.14 25.50 -4.33
CA ASP A 1 2.15 25.03 -5.73
C ASP A 1 1.37 23.74 -5.89
N LEU A 2 0.40 23.70 -6.82
CA LEU A 2 -0.43 22.51 -7.07
C LEU A 2 0.40 21.29 -7.51
N ALA A 3 1.52 21.51 -8.20
CA ALA A 3 2.40 20.44 -8.65
C ALA A 3 3.09 19.72 -7.46
N GLU A 4 3.51 20.48 -6.44
CA GLU A 4 4.17 19.92 -5.26
C GLU A 4 3.19 19.10 -4.42
N GLU A 5 1.95 19.58 -4.23
CA GLU A 5 0.90 18.85 -3.52
C GLU A 5 0.54 17.53 -4.22
N LYS A 6 0.43 17.56 -5.56
CA LYS A 6 0.21 16.36 -6.37
C LYS A 6 1.36 15.36 -6.20
N GLY A 7 2.62 15.82 -6.28
CA GLY A 7 3.79 14.97 -6.09
C GLY A 7 3.82 14.32 -4.70
N LYS A 8 3.53 15.09 -3.64
CA LYS A 8 3.42 14.57 -2.27
C LYS A 8 2.32 13.54 -2.11
N LYS A 9 1.18 13.70 -2.81
CA LYS A 9 0.09 12.73 -2.78
C LYS A 9 0.48 11.42 -3.48
N ILE A 10 1.03 11.50 -4.69
CA ILE A 10 1.49 10.35 -5.46
C ILE A 10 2.54 9.55 -4.68
N GLY A 11 3.58 10.22 -4.15
CA GLY A 11 4.64 9.53 -3.39
C GLY A 11 4.13 8.87 -2.10
N LYS A 12 3.10 9.43 -1.45
CA LYS A 12 2.45 8.79 -0.30
C LYS A 12 1.67 7.53 -0.72
N GLU A 13 1.01 7.56 -1.87
CA GLU A 13 0.27 6.40 -2.40
C GLU A 13 1.25 5.30 -2.84
N GLU A 14 2.29 5.63 -3.60
CA GLU A 14 3.34 4.70 -4.03
C GLU A 14 4.06 4.07 -2.83
N GLY A 15 4.44 4.87 -1.83
CA GLY A 15 5.11 4.37 -0.63
C GLY A 15 4.27 3.37 0.17
N LYS A 16 2.94 3.55 0.24
CA LYS A 16 2.04 2.57 0.88
C LYS A 16 2.06 1.23 0.14
N ILE A 17 2.04 1.27 -1.19
CA ILE A 17 2.06 0.08 -2.05
C ILE A 17 3.38 -0.68 -1.90
N GLU A 18 4.51 0.02 -1.89
CA GLU A 18 5.83 -0.60 -1.71
C GLU A 18 5.96 -1.31 -0.35
N VAL A 19 5.52 -0.65 0.72
CA VAL A 19 5.51 -1.24 2.07
C VAL A 19 4.60 -2.46 2.13
N ALA A 20 3.39 -2.39 1.55
CA ALA A 20 2.46 -3.52 1.49
C ALA A 20 3.06 -4.73 0.77
N LYS A 21 3.68 -4.52 -0.40
CA LYS A 21 4.37 -5.58 -1.16
C LYS A 21 5.51 -6.21 -0.36
N ALA A 22 6.32 -5.39 0.30
CA ALA A 22 7.41 -5.89 1.15
C ALA A 22 6.87 -6.72 2.33
N MET A 23 5.78 -6.27 2.97
CA MET A 23 5.15 -7.01 4.06
C MET A 23 4.57 -8.35 3.59
N LEU A 24 3.88 -8.38 2.44
CA LEU A 24 3.39 -9.61 1.80
C LEU A 24 4.53 -10.59 1.53
N ALA A 25 5.64 -10.12 0.97
CA ALA A 25 6.82 -10.94 0.69
C ALA A 25 7.47 -11.53 1.97
N ASN A 26 7.21 -10.92 3.13
CA ASN A 26 7.64 -11.40 4.44
C ASN A 26 6.55 -12.20 5.18
N ASN A 27 5.48 -12.62 4.49
CA ASN A 27 4.35 -13.38 5.05
C ASN A 27 3.66 -12.68 6.24
N VAL A 28 3.68 -11.34 6.27
CA VAL A 28 2.89 -10.56 7.24
C VAL A 28 1.41 -10.76 6.93
N ASP A 29 0.58 -10.92 7.96
CA ASP A 29 -0.85 -11.15 7.77
C ASP A 29 -1.56 -9.92 7.17
N VAL A 30 -2.58 -10.17 6.35
CA VAL A 30 -3.33 -9.14 5.62
C VAL A 30 -3.93 -8.09 6.55
N ASN A 31 -4.45 -8.48 7.72
CA ASN A 31 -5.05 -7.54 8.67
C ASN A 31 -4.00 -6.58 9.27
N THR A 32 -2.81 -7.09 9.56
CA THR A 32 -1.67 -6.27 9.98
C THR A 32 -1.26 -5.31 8.88
N ILE A 33 -1.17 -5.77 7.63
CA ILE A 33 -0.81 -4.90 6.49
C ILE A 33 -1.83 -3.77 6.34
N VAL A 34 -3.13 -4.08 6.38
CA VAL A 34 -4.23 -3.09 6.34
C VAL A 34 -4.07 -2.07 7.47
N LYS A 35 -3.82 -2.53 8.69
CA LYS A 35 -3.66 -1.66 9.88
C LYS A 35 -2.51 -0.67 9.73
N PHE A 36 -1.38 -1.08 9.16
CA PHE A 36 -0.18 -0.24 9.09
C PHE A 36 -0.07 0.61 7.83
N THR A 37 -0.60 0.15 6.69
CA THR A 37 -0.54 0.88 5.42
C THR A 37 -1.76 1.77 5.19
N GLY A 38 -2.89 1.43 5.83
CA GLY A 38 -4.18 2.06 5.60
C GLY A 38 -4.78 1.75 4.22
N LEU A 39 -4.25 0.74 3.53
CA LEU A 39 -4.88 0.17 2.33
C LEU A 39 -6.04 -0.74 2.75
N SER A 40 -7.05 -0.84 1.92
CA SER A 40 -8.18 -1.76 2.07
C SER A 40 -7.76 -3.21 1.83
N ILE A 41 -8.56 -4.16 2.33
CA ILE A 41 -8.33 -5.59 2.10
C ILE A 41 -8.29 -5.89 0.59
N SER A 42 -9.20 -5.32 -0.19
CA SER A 42 -9.24 -5.51 -1.65
C SER A 42 -7.95 -5.03 -2.34
N GLU A 43 -7.40 -3.88 -1.93
CA GLU A 43 -6.12 -3.40 -2.46
C GLU A 43 -4.98 -4.37 -2.12
N ILE A 44 -4.96 -4.95 -0.91
CA ILE A 44 -3.96 -5.94 -0.53
C ILE A 44 -4.12 -7.25 -1.30
N GLU A 45 -5.35 -7.71 -1.51
CA GLU A 45 -5.65 -8.91 -2.30
C GLU A 45 -5.21 -8.75 -3.77
N GLU A 46 -5.46 -7.58 -4.37
CA GLU A 46 -5.00 -7.23 -5.72
C GLU A 46 -3.47 -7.24 -5.80
N LEU A 47 -2.78 -6.66 -4.81
CA LEU A 47 -1.32 -6.67 -4.73
C LEU A 47 -0.74 -8.08 -4.56
N SER A 48 -1.47 -8.99 -3.92
CA SER A 48 -1.06 -10.38 -3.72
C SER A 48 -1.30 -11.29 -4.92
N GLY A 49 -1.99 -10.80 -5.97
CA GLY A 49 -2.35 -11.59 -7.15
C GLY A 49 -3.48 -12.61 -6.92
N ASN A 50 -4.29 -12.39 -5.88
CA ASN A 50 -5.40 -13.27 -5.48
C ASN A 50 -6.77 -12.83 -6.05
N LEU A 51 -6.79 -11.86 -6.98
CA LEU A 51 -7.96 -11.28 -7.64
C LEU A 51 -7.88 -11.47 -9.16
#